data_AF-A0A959R0J3-F1
#
_entry.id   AF-A0A959R0J3-F1
#
_cell.length_a   1.000
_cell.length_b   1.000
_cell.length_c   1.000
_cell.angle_alpha   90.00
_cell.angle_beta   90.00
_cell.angle_gamma   90.00
#
_symmetry.space_group_name_H-M   'P 1'
#
loop_
_entity.id
_entity.type
_entity.pdbx_description
1 polymer ?
#
loop_
_entity_poly.entity_id
_entity_poly.type
_entity_poly.pdbx_seq_one_letter_code
_entity_poly.pdbx_strand_id
1 'polypeptide(L)' 'MRIRKEENPTETMADKMLVATRTSYRKFADYVAFRDEDPIWMLSYKILMRIVGIIFTILISPFVIIGFIVAILAVL' A
#
# COMPACT_ATOMS: atom_id res chain seq x y z
N MET A 1 -4.09 -6.68 40.51
CA MET A 1 -3.91 -5.97 39.22
C MET A 1 -5.04 -6.40 38.30
N ARG A 2 -6.06 -5.57 38.11
CA ARG A 2 -7.19 -5.91 37.23
C ARG A 2 -6.69 -5.82 35.80
N ILE A 3 -6.64 -6.96 35.11
CA ILE A 3 -6.39 -7.01 33.67
C ILE A 3 -7.55 -6.24 33.02
N ARG A 4 -7.28 -5.02 32.57
CA ARG A 4 -8.18 -4.26 31.71
C ARG A 4 -8.23 -5.07 30.41
N LYS A 5 -9.30 -5.83 30.20
CA LYS A 5 -9.63 -6.39 28.89
C LYS A 5 -9.81 -5.18 28.00
N GLU A 6 -8.80 -4.89 27.17
CA GLU A 6 -8.92 -3.86 26.16
C GLU A 6 -10.06 -4.29 25.24
N GLU A 7 -11.16 -3.57 25.37
CA GLU A 7 -12.29 -3.59 24.47
C GLU A 7 -11.71 -3.14 23.11
N ASN A 8 -11.43 -4.11 22.24
CA ASN A 8 -10.95 -3.85 20.89
C ASN A 8 -11.94 -2.87 20.26
N PRO A 9 -11.55 -1.62 19.95
CA PRO A 9 -12.41 -0.77 19.15
C PRO A 9 -12.61 -1.55 17.87
N THR A 10 -13.87 -1.80 17.52
CA THR A 10 -14.27 -2.61 16.37
C THR A 10 -13.54 -2.09 15.14
N GLU A 11 -12.45 -2.76 14.75
CA GLU A 11 -11.62 -2.35 13.62
C GLU A 11 -12.54 -2.09 12.42
N THR A 12 -12.58 -0.85 11.97
CA THR A 12 -13.45 -0.49 10.86
C THR A 12 -12.92 -1.16 9.60
N MET A 13 -13.79 -1.35 8.60
CA MET A 13 -13.31 -1.85 7.29
C MET A 13 -12.22 -0.95 6.71
N ALA A 14 -12.27 0.36 7.01
CA ALA A 14 -11.23 1.31 6.63
C ALA A 14 -9.88 0.99 7.30
N ASP A 15 -9.86 0.70 8.61
CA ASP A 15 -8.63 0.35 9.32
C ASP A 15 -7.96 -0.90 8.74
N LYS A 16 -8.76 -1.93 8.45
CA LYS A 16 -8.26 -3.17 7.81
C LYS A 16 -7.70 -2.92 6.43
N MET A 17 -8.36 -2.06 5.64
CA MET A 17 -7.90 -1.68 4.31
C MET A 17 -6.60 -0.86 4.36
N LEU A 18 -6.46 0.04 5.33
CA LEU A 18 -5.23 0.80 5.55
C LEU A 18 -4.06 -0.12 5.93
N VAL A 19 -4.27 -1.06 6.84
CA VAL A 19 -3.25 -2.04 7.24
C VAL A 19 -2.85 -2.93 6.06
N ALA A 20 -3.82 -3.39 5.26
CA ALA A 20 -3.56 -4.19 4.06
C ALA A 20 -2.75 -3.41 3.00
N THR A 21 -3.15 -2.17 2.72
CA THR A 21 -2.48 -1.29 1.75
C THR A 21 -1.05 -1.01 2.19
N ARG A 22 -0.85 -0.63 3.47
CA ARG A 22 0.48 -0.39 4.05
C ARG A 22 1.37 -1.63 3.96
N THR A 23 0.84 -2.79 4.31
CA THR A 23 1.59 -4.06 4.29
C THR A 23 1.96 -4.45 2.86
N SER A 24 1.04 -4.31 1.91
CA SER A 24 1.28 -4.61 0.50
C SER A 24 2.34 -3.68 -0.10
N TYR A 25 2.22 -2.37 0.15
CA TYR A 25 3.20 -1.39 -0.31
C TYR A 25 4.59 -1.67 0.25
N ARG A 26 4.68 -1.99 1.55
CA ARG A 26 5.97 -2.34 2.19
C ARG A 26 6.58 -3.59 1.57
N LYS A 27 5.79 -4.64 1.36
CA LYS A 27 6.26 -5.87 0.68
C LYS A 27 6.79 -5.60 -0.72
N PHE A 28 6.09 -4.76 -1.49
CA PHE A 28 6.54 -4.37 -2.83
C PHE A 28 7.86 -3.58 -2.75
N ALA A 29 7.94 -2.59 -1.85
CA ALA A 29 9.15 -1.80 -1.65
C ALA A 29 10.35 -2.66 -1.24
N ASP A 30 10.14 -3.61 -0.33
CA ASP A 30 11.17 -4.54 0.14
C ASP A 30 11.63 -5.50 -0.97
N TYR A 31 10.71 -5.90 -1.85
CA TYR A 31 11.00 -6.77 -3.00
C TYR A 31 11.88 -6.08 -4.04
N VAL A 32 11.58 -4.81 -4.35
CA VAL A 32 12.35 -4.02 -5.32
C VAL A 32 13.55 -3.29 -4.72
N ALA A 33 13.83 -3.50 -3.43
CA ALA A 33 15.01 -2.97 -2.77
C ALA A 33 16.27 -3.69 -3.28
N PHE A 34 17.33 -2.92 -3.53
CA PHE A 34 18.63 -3.48 -3.88
C PHE A 34 19.32 -4.02 -2.63
N ARG A 35 19.88 -5.22 -2.72
CA ARG A 35 20.66 -5.86 -1.66
C ARG A 35 22.02 -6.24 -2.22
N ASP A 36 23.03 -6.21 -1.36
CA ASP A 36 24.42 -6.47 -1.76
C ASP A 36 24.64 -7.94 -2.20
N GLU A 37 23.74 -8.83 -1.79
CA GLU A 37 23.74 -10.25 -2.12
C GLU A 37 23.10 -10.56 -3.49
N ASP A 38 22.47 -9.57 -4.14
CA ASP A 38 21.72 -9.80 -5.37
C ASP A 38 22.67 -9.98 -6.58
N PRO A 39 22.43 -10.98 -7.45
CA PRO A 39 23.18 -11.11 -8.70
C PRO A 39 22.91 -9.91 -9.62
N ILE A 40 23.91 -9.49 -10.41
CA ILE A 40 23.86 -8.30 -11.28
C ILE A 40 22.65 -8.29 -12.23
N TRP A 41 22.23 -9.46 -12.72
CA TRP A 41 21.03 -9.60 -13.57
C TRP A 41 19.71 -9.23 -12.87
N MET A 42 19.67 -9.33 -11.54
CA MET A 42 18.48 -8.99 -10.75
C MET A 42 18.33 -7.47 -10.55
N LEU A 43 19.43 -6.69 -10.69
CA LEU A 43 19.39 -5.23 -10.64
C LEU A 43 18.49 -4.65 -11.75
N SER A 44 18.67 -5.08 -12.99
CA SER A 44 17.89 -4.57 -14.13
C SER A 44 16.41 -4.90 -13.99
N TYR A 45 16.09 -6.12 -13.54
CA TYR A 45 14.72 -6.53 -13.26
C TYR A 45 14.08 -5.70 -12.13
N LYS A 46 14.80 -5.45 -11.03
CA LYS A 46 14.29 -4.63 -9.92
C LYS A 46 14.06 -3.16 -10.34
N ILE A 47 14.92 -2.61 -11.19
CA ILE A 47 14.72 -1.28 -11.78
C ILE A 47 13.44 -1.26 -12.62
N LEU A 48 13.25 -2.26 -13.48
CA LEU A 48 12.05 -2.36 -14.31
C LEU A 48 10.79 -2.47 -13.45
N MET A 49 10.81 -3.31 -12.41
CA MET A 49 9.68 -3.45 -11.48
C MET A 49 9.37 -2.15 -10.73
N ARG A 50 10.38 -1.35 -10.33
CA ARG A 50 10.16 -0.01 -9.77
C ARG A 50 9.44 0.91 -10.75
N ILE A 51 9.89 0.95 -12.00
CA ILE A 51 9.28 1.79 -13.04
C ILE A 51 7.81 1.39 -13.26
N VAL A 52 7.54 0.08 -13.35
CA VAL A 52 6.16 -0.44 -13.46
C VAL A 52 5.33 -0.02 -12.25
N GLY A 53 5.85 -0.15 -11.02
CA GLY A 53 5.15 0.27 -9.81
C GLY A 53 4.81 1.77 -9.77
N ILE A 54 5.73 2.62 -10.24
CA ILE A 54 5.51 4.07 -10.36
C ILE A 54 4.42 4.37 -11.39
N ILE A 55 4.51 3.78 -12.59
CA ILE A 55 3.51 3.94 -13.66
C ILE A 55 2.13 3.50 -13.16
N PHE A 56 2.06 2.35 -12.49
CA PHE A 56 0.80 1.83 -11.96
C PHE A 56 0.18 2.79 -10.93
N THR A 57 1.01 3.37 -10.06
CA THR A 57 0.57 4.36 -9.07
C THR A 57 0.06 5.65 -9.73
N ILE A 58 0.76 6.12 -10.76
CA ILE A 58 0.35 7.30 -11.54
C ILE A 58 -0.96 7.03 -12.29
N LEU A 59 -1.11 5.86 -12.90
CA LEU A 59 -2.33 5.47 -13.61
C LEU A 59 -3.53 5.38 -12.68
N ILE A 60 -3.35 4.90 -11.44
CA ILE A 60 -4.41 4.80 -10.44
C ILE A 60 -4.77 6.17 -9.84
N SER A 61 -3.82 7.11 -9.74
CA SER A 61 -4.01 8.44 -9.15
C SER A 61 -5.26 9.20 -9.63
N PRO A 62 -5.52 9.39 -10.94
CA PRO A 62 -6.72 10.12 -11.39
C PRO A 62 -8.02 9.41 -11.00
N PHE A 63 -8.04 8.07 -11.05
CA PHE A 63 -9.22 7.30 -10.64
C PHE A 63 -9.48 7.38 -9.14
N VAL A 64 -8.42 7.42 -8.32
CA VAL A 64 -8.54 7.61 -6.86
C VAL A 64 -9.14 8.98 -6.55
N ILE A 65 -8.68 10.03 -7.23
CA ILE A 65 -9.23 11.39 -7.06
C ILE A 65 -10.72 11.42 -7.43
N ILE A 66 -11.09 10.86 -8.58
CA ILE A 66 -12.50 10.79 -9.03
C ILE A 66 -13.34 9.99 -8.03
N GLY A 67 -12.86 8.82 -7.60
CA GLY A 67 -13.55 7.99 -6.61
C GLY A 67 -13.75 8.70 -5.27
N PHE A 68 -12.76 9.48 -4.83
CA PHE A 68 -12.85 10.27 -3.61
C PHE A 68 -13.88 11.40 -3.73
N ILE A 69 -13.92 12.10 -4.86
CA ILE A 69 -14.93 13.13 -5.15
C ILE A 69 -16.34 12.49 -5.12
N VAL A 70 -16.54 11.37 -5.80
CA VAL A 70 -17.82 10.65 -5.81
C VAL A 70 -18.23 10.20 -4.40
N ALA A 71 -17.30 9.70 -3.60
CA ALA A 71 -17.58 9.28 -2.22
C ALA A 71 -18.04 10.46 -1.33
N ILE A 72 -17.41 11.63 -1.48
CA ILE A 72 -17.83 12.85 -0.78
C ILE A 72 -19.22 13.28 -1.26
N LEU A 73 -19.46 13.30 -2.57
CA LEU A 73 -20.76 13.65 -3.15
C LEU A 73 -21.88 12.68 -2.76
N ALA A 74 -21.57 11.40 -2.49
CA ALA A 74 -22.55 10.40 -2.10
C ALA A 74 -23.00 10.52 -0.63
N VAL A 75 -22.22 11.21 0.21
CA VAL A 75 -22.50 11.43 1.64
C VAL A 75 -23.11 12.81 1.93
N LEU A 76 -22.89 13.78 1.04
CA LEU A 76 -23.50 15.12 1.07
C LEU A 76 -24.97 15.08 0.63
#